data_AF-A0AAD5PNH4-F1
#
_entry.id   AF-A0AAD5PNH4-F1
#
_cell.length_a   1.000
_cell.length_b   1.000
_cell.length_c   1.000
_cell.angle_alpha   90.00
_cell.angle_beta   90.00
_cell.angle_gamma   90.00
#
_symmetry.space_group_name_H-M   'P 1'
#
loop_
_entity.id
_entity.type
_entity.pdbx_description
1 polymer ?
#
loop_
_entity_poly.entity_id
_entity_poly.type
_entity_poly.pdbx_seq_one_letter_code
_entity_poly.pdbx_strand_id
1 'polypeptide(L)'
;MPIYEPGLEEIVVRNYKSGRIKFTTDLGDSIQGSEVAFIAVGTPPGEDGSADLKFVLAVAEEIGNKMTGFLVVATKSTVPVTTGEKVRAAIQSALDRRGSDLKLR
;
A
#
# COMPACT_ATOMS: atom_id res chain seq x y z
N MET A 1 21.20 4.42 2.59
CA MET A 1 19.86 4.79 2.06
C MET A 1 19.80 4.50 0.56
N PRO A 2 18.65 4.07 0.00
CA PRO A 2 18.54 3.71 -1.42
C PRO A 2 18.37 4.90 -2.39
N ILE A 3 18.15 6.11 -1.86
CA ILE A 3 18.03 7.36 -2.62
C ILE A 3 18.84 8.46 -1.93
N TYR A 4 19.20 9.50 -2.67
CA TYR A 4 19.80 10.72 -2.13
C TYR A 4 18.73 11.79 -1.96
N GLU A 5 18.49 12.20 -0.70
CA GLU A 5 17.60 13.29 -0.32
C GLU A 5 18.21 13.99 0.90
N PRO A 6 18.53 15.30 0.85
CA PRO A 6 19.15 16.02 1.96
C PRO A 6 18.36 15.88 3.26
N GLY A 7 19.04 15.43 4.34
CA GLY A 7 18.45 15.27 5.68
C GLY A 7 17.61 14.01 5.90
N LEU A 8 17.32 13.21 4.87
CA LEU A 8 16.48 12.00 5.01
C LEU A 8 17.13 10.95 5.91
N GLU A 9 18.44 10.71 5.75
CA GLU A 9 19.17 9.70 6.53
C GLU A 9 19.09 9.98 8.04
N GLU A 10 19.30 11.23 8.45
CA GLU A 10 19.23 11.63 9.85
C GLU A 10 17.82 11.38 10.44
N ILE A 11 16.77 11.74 9.69
CA ILE A 11 15.37 11.54 10.11
C ILE A 11 15.07 10.04 10.24
N VAL A 12 15.51 9.22 9.28
CA VAL A 12 15.29 7.77 9.29
C VAL A 12 16.04 7.13 10.46
N VAL A 13 17.34 7.41 10.63
CA VAL A 13 18.16 6.81 11.69
C VAL A 13 17.62 7.18 13.07
N ARG A 14 17.24 8.45 13.29
CA ARG A 14 16.66 8.91 14.57
C ARG A 14 15.38 8.17 14.92
N ASN A 15 14.46 8.04 13.97
CA ASN A 15 13.16 7.41 14.21
C ASN A 15 13.21 5.88 14.26
N TYR A 16 14.16 5.27 13.55
CA TYR A 16 14.45 3.84 13.67
C TYR A 16 14.99 3.52 15.07
N LYS A 17 16.00 4.26 15.54
CA LYS A 17 16.57 4.09 16.90
C LYS A 17 15.53 4.32 18.01
N SER A 18 14.55 5.19 17.80
CA SER A 18 13.46 5.42 18.75
C SER A 18 12.27 4.45 18.60
N GLY A 19 12.36 3.46 17.72
CA GLY A 19 11.30 2.46 17.50
C GLY A 19 10.02 2.99 16.82
N ARG A 20 10.05 4.21 16.27
CA ARG A 20 8.90 4.84 15.60
C ARG A 20 8.76 4.44 14.13
N ILE A 21 9.86 4.02 13.50
CA ILE A 21 9.89 3.48 12.14
C ILE A 21 10.44 2.06 12.19
N LYS A 22 9.78 1.15 11.48
CA LYS A 22 10.23 -0.20 11.22
C LYS A 22 10.21 -0.44 9.72
N PHE A 23 11.15 -1.24 9.23
CA PHE A 23 11.21 -1.66 7.84
C PHE A 23 11.03 -3.17 7.78
N THR A 24 10.21 -3.63 6.86
CA THR A 24 9.94 -5.05 6.64
C THR A 24 9.60 -5.27 5.17
N THR A 25 9.76 -6.50 4.71
CA THR A 25 9.29 -6.99 3.42
C THR A 25 8.00 -7.81 3.54
N ASP A 26 7.53 -8.06 4.78
CA ASP A 26 6.26 -8.73 5.04
C ASP A 26 5.14 -7.70 5.22
N LEU A 27 4.27 -7.61 4.22
CA LEU A 27 3.11 -6.73 4.29
C LEU A 27 2.11 -7.20 5.35
N GLY A 28 1.90 -8.51 5.47
CA GLY A 28 0.91 -9.10 6.35
C GLY A 28 1.10 -8.69 7.79
N ASP A 29 2.32 -8.82 8.30
CA ASP A 29 2.71 -8.38 9.65
C ASP A 29 2.62 -6.86 9.81
N SER A 30 2.95 -6.10 8.75
CA SER A 30 2.98 -4.63 8.81
C SER A 30 1.59 -3.99 8.92
N ILE A 31 0.56 -4.60 8.33
CA ILE A 31 -0.79 -4.04 8.31
C ILE A 31 -1.64 -4.48 9.51
N GLN A 32 -1.24 -5.50 10.28
CA GLN A 32 -1.97 -5.89 11.48
C GLN A 32 -1.93 -4.76 12.53
N GLY A 33 -3.12 -4.30 12.95
CA GLY A 33 -3.25 -3.22 13.92
C GLY A 33 -2.95 -1.82 13.37
N SER A 34 -2.67 -1.68 12.07
CA SER A 34 -2.53 -0.38 11.42
C SER A 34 -3.90 0.26 11.18
N GLU A 35 -4.02 1.56 11.44
CA GLU A 35 -5.25 2.32 11.17
C GLU A 35 -5.33 2.77 9.70
N VAL A 36 -4.17 3.04 9.09
CA VAL A 36 -4.04 3.57 7.72
C VAL A 36 -2.89 2.87 7.00
N ALA A 37 -3.11 2.46 5.75
CA ALA A 37 -2.09 1.97 4.83
C ALA A 37 -1.96 2.90 3.62
N PHE A 38 -0.74 3.36 3.34
CA PHE A 38 -0.44 4.18 2.17
C PHE A 38 0.17 3.33 1.06
N ILE A 39 -0.46 3.31 -0.12
CA ILE A 39 0.13 2.72 -1.33
C ILE A 39 0.98 3.80 -2.00
N ALA A 40 2.30 3.64 -1.95
CA ALA A 40 3.29 4.62 -2.41
C ALA A 40 4.28 4.04 -3.44
N VAL A 41 3.86 3.00 -4.17
CA VAL A 41 4.67 2.37 -5.22
C VAL A 41 4.73 3.23 -6.48
N GLY A 42 5.71 2.96 -7.35
CA GLY A 42 5.82 3.62 -8.64
C GLY A 42 4.71 3.19 -9.62
N THR A 43 4.33 4.13 -10.49
CA THR A 43 3.38 3.94 -11.60
C THR A 43 4.05 4.40 -12.90
N PRO A 44 5.10 3.70 -13.35
CA PRO A 44 5.79 4.06 -14.59
C PRO A 44 4.82 4.02 -15.79
N PRO A 45 5.11 4.74 -16.88
CA PRO A 45 4.32 4.64 -18.10
C PRO A 45 4.44 3.22 -18.70
N GLY A 46 3.33 2.70 -19.20
CA GLY A 46 3.25 1.48 -20.00
C GLY A 46 3.66 1.73 -21.45
N GLU A 47 3.57 0.68 -22.28
CA GLU A 47 3.97 0.71 -23.69
C GLU A 47 3.19 1.75 -24.51
N ASP A 48 1.94 2.02 -24.13
CA ASP A 48 1.05 3.00 -24.75
C ASP A 48 1.12 4.39 -24.10
N GLY A 49 2.01 4.59 -23.12
CA GLY A 49 2.17 5.82 -22.36
C GLY A 49 1.16 6.01 -21.22
N SER A 50 0.21 5.10 -21.03
CA SER A 50 -0.71 5.11 -19.88
C SER A 50 0.02 4.73 -18.59
N ALA A 51 -0.52 5.07 -17.42
CA ALA A 51 0.10 4.67 -16.15
C ALA A 51 -0.04 3.16 -15.91
N ASP A 52 1.07 2.45 -15.68
CA ASP A 52 1.06 1.04 -15.29
C ASP A 52 0.62 0.90 -13.82
N LEU A 53 -0.57 0.31 -13.63
CA LEU A 53 -1.18 0.13 -12.31
C LEU A 53 -0.85 -1.22 -11.65
N LYS A 54 -0.05 -2.09 -12.28
CA LYS A 54 0.16 -3.46 -11.78
C LYS A 54 0.66 -3.51 -10.34
N PHE A 55 1.57 -2.61 -9.97
CA PHE A 55 2.12 -2.57 -8.62
C PHE A 55 1.10 -2.06 -7.59
N VAL A 56 0.28 -1.06 -7.97
CA VAL A 56 -0.79 -0.55 -7.11
C VAL A 56 -1.83 -1.63 -6.84
N LEU A 57 -2.25 -2.35 -7.89
CA LEU A 57 -3.26 -3.40 -7.77
C LEU A 57 -2.73 -4.63 -7.04
N ALA A 58 -1.46 -5.00 -7.23
CA ALA A 58 -0.83 -6.09 -6.49
C ALA A 58 -0.79 -5.81 -4.97
N VAL A 59 -0.42 -4.58 -4.57
CA VAL A 59 -0.46 -4.18 -3.15
C VAL A 59 -1.90 -4.18 -2.62
N ALA A 60 -2.86 -3.68 -3.40
CA ALA A 60 -4.28 -3.68 -3.02
C ALA A 60 -4.82 -5.11 -2.81
N GLU A 61 -4.49 -6.04 -3.70
CA GLU A 61 -4.85 -7.45 -3.57
C GLU A 61 -4.20 -8.08 -2.33
N GLU A 62 -2.92 -7.80 -2.06
CA GLU A 62 -2.22 -8.33 -0.89
C GLU A 62 -2.80 -7.78 0.42
N ILE A 63 -3.19 -6.50 0.47
CA ILE A 63 -3.95 -5.92 1.59
C ILE A 63 -5.23 -6.72 1.83
N GLY A 64 -6.05 -6.96 0.79
CA GLY A 64 -7.27 -7.75 0.94
C GLY A 64 -7.02 -9.20 1.37
N ASN A 65 -5.89 -9.79 0.96
CA ASN A 65 -5.49 -11.14 1.38
C ASN A 65 -5.05 -11.23 2.85
N LYS A 66 -4.63 -10.13 3.46
CA LYS A 66 -3.99 -10.12 4.78
C LYS A 66 -4.73 -9.31 5.84
N MET A 67 -5.60 -8.39 5.45
CA MET A 67 -6.35 -7.58 6.40
C MET A 67 -7.31 -8.45 7.23
N THR A 68 -7.44 -8.08 8.50
CA THR A 68 -8.24 -8.78 9.53
C THR A 68 -9.25 -7.86 10.22
N GLY A 69 -9.21 -6.56 9.92
CA GLY A 69 -10.05 -5.55 10.55
C GLY A 69 -10.16 -4.29 9.69
N PHE A 70 -10.67 -3.23 10.30
CA PHE A 70 -10.79 -1.93 9.64
C PHE A 70 -9.42 -1.36 9.28
N LEU A 71 -9.27 -0.88 8.04
CA LEU A 71 -8.06 -0.25 7.53
C LEU A 71 -8.43 0.81 6.50
N VAL A 72 -7.94 2.03 6.68
CA VAL A 72 -8.06 3.07 5.65
C VAL A 72 -6.95 2.87 4.62
N VAL A 73 -7.30 2.67 3.35
CA VAL A 73 -6.31 2.53 2.27
C VAL A 73 -6.24 3.83 1.47
N ALA A 74 -5.10 4.51 1.57
CA ALA A 74 -4.83 5.76 0.85
C ALA A 74 -3.88 5.51 -0.33
N THR A 75 -4.34 5.80 -1.54
CA THR A 75 -3.48 5.73 -2.74
C THR A 75 -2.70 7.04 -2.87
N LYS A 76 -1.41 7.00 -2.51
CA LYS A 76 -0.49 8.15 -2.62
C LYS A 76 0.23 8.19 -3.98
N SER A 77 0.41 7.04 -4.61
CA SER A 77 0.95 6.93 -5.97
C SER A 77 0.20 7.84 -6.94
N THR A 78 0.91 8.44 -7.90
CA THR A 78 0.28 9.22 -8.98
C THR A 78 -0.46 8.26 -9.89
N VAL A 79 -1.79 8.32 -9.88
CA VAL A 79 -2.65 7.39 -10.62
C VAL A 79 -3.68 8.17 -11.44
N PRO A 80 -4.18 7.60 -12.56
CA PRO A 80 -5.32 8.17 -13.25
C PRO A 80 -6.54 8.28 -12.34
N VAL A 81 -7.45 9.19 -12.69
CA VAL A 81 -8.79 9.24 -12.10
C VAL A 81 -9.46 7.85 -12.15
N THR A 82 -10.39 7.59 -11.24
CA THR A 82 -11.10 6.29 -11.03
C THR A 82 -10.25 5.12 -10.54
N THR A 83 -8.92 5.27 -10.41
CA THR A 83 -8.07 4.18 -9.86
C THR A 83 -8.46 3.77 -8.44
N GLY A 84 -9.04 4.67 -7.64
CA GLY A 84 -9.56 4.34 -6.31
C GLY A 84 -10.64 3.23 -6.35
N GLU A 85 -11.49 3.21 -7.38
CA GLU A 85 -12.51 2.17 -7.57
C GLU A 85 -11.86 0.83 -7.91
N LYS A 86 -10.80 0.84 -8.73
CA LYS A 86 -10.02 -0.37 -9.06
C LYS A 86 -9.31 -0.94 -7.83
N VAL A 87 -8.73 -0.08 -7.00
CA VAL A 87 -8.10 -0.48 -5.72
C VAL A 87 -9.15 -1.10 -4.79
N ARG A 88 -10.32 -0.46 -4.64
CA ARG A 88 -11.43 -1.01 -3.85
C ARG A 88 -11.87 -2.38 -4.37
N ALA A 89 -12.06 -2.51 -5.68
CA ALA A 89 -12.47 -3.76 -6.30
C ALA A 89 -11.44 -4.89 -6.11
N ALA A 90 -10.14 -4.58 -6.22
CA ALA A 90 -9.06 -5.54 -5.98
C ALA A 90 -9.05 -6.04 -4.53
N ILE A 91 -9.20 -5.13 -3.55
CA ILE A 91 -9.31 -5.51 -2.13
C ILE A 91 -10.57 -6.36 -1.90
N GLN A 92 -11.73 -5.94 -2.43
CA GLN A 92 -12.98 -6.69 -2.26
C GLN A 92 -12.88 -8.09 -2.85
N SER A 93 -12.34 -8.23 -4.07
CA SER A 93 -12.16 -9.54 -4.71
C SER A 93 -11.28 -10.47 -3.88
N ALA A 94 -10.21 -9.95 -3.27
CA ALA A 94 -9.37 -10.71 -2.36
C ALA A 94 -10.10 -11.14 -1.08
N LEU A 95 -10.93 -10.27 -0.51
CA LEU A 95 -11.80 -10.60 0.64
C LEU A 95 -12.81 -11.70 0.28
N ASP A 96 -13.47 -11.57 -0.87
CA ASP A 96 -14.47 -12.52 -1.36
C ASP A 96 -13.85 -13.92 -1.56
N ARG A 97 -12.66 -14.00 -2.17
CA ARG A 97 -11.93 -15.28 -2.35
C ARG A 97 -11.55 -15.95 -1.03
N ARG A 98 -11.37 -15.17 0.04
CA ARG A 98 -11.11 -15.68 1.40
C ARG A 98 -12.39 -16.03 2.15
N GLY A 99 -13.57 -15.74 1.62
CA GLY A 99 -14.84 -15.87 2.32
C GLY A 99 -14.92 -14.94 3.55
N SER A 100 -14.30 -13.76 3.48
CA SER A 100 -14.28 -12.81 4.59
C SER A 100 -15.56 -11.97 4.65
N ASP A 101 -16.10 -11.78 5.86
CA ASP A 101 -17.24 -10.89 6.11
C ASP A 101 -16.85 -9.40 6.25
N LEU A 102 -15.56 -9.07 6.09
CA LEU A 102 -15.08 -7.69 6.16
C LEU A 102 -15.68 -6.87 5.01
N LYS A 103 -16.25 -5.72 5.37
CA LYS A 103 -16.87 -4.80 4.40
C LYS A 103 -15.98 -3.59 4.17
N LEU A 104 -15.66 -3.34 2.91
CA LEU A 104 -15.11 -2.06 2.48
C LEU A 104 -16.20 -0.98 2.59
N ARG A 105 -15.86 0.13 3.23
CA ARG A 105 -16.74 1.31 3.33
C ARG A 105 -16.30 2.34 2.33
#